data_AF-A0AAF1BSG0-F1
#
_entry.id   AF-A0AAF1BSG0-F1
#
_cell.length_a   1.000
_cell.length_b   1.000
_cell.length_c   1.000
_cell.angle_alpha   90.00
_cell.angle_beta   90.00
_cell.angle_gamma   90.00
#
_symmetry.space_group_name_H-M   'P 1'
#
loop_
_entity.id
_entity.type
_entity.pdbx_description
1 polymer ?
#
loop_
_entity_poly.entity_id
_entity_poly.type
_entity_poly.pdbx_seq_one_letter_code
_entity_poly.pdbx_strand_id
1 'polypeptide(L)'
;MMRRIAFGLLPVMVLAGCSGGPSSASGPSGSSGVTVSSAPSSAAVAPVSAGVNAVQDGPCPYLDAQVVADFNGQKVLRTAVDPSFDPVACQFWSYGDAPQLTVLVRHMGSVDDARAVVDHYAPIGSTSPASSPAGWDGGRGPVDGGAVYAVSKDDAAVVITTDQEQSVKAELVAEEVIRNLGL
;
A
#
# COMPACT_ATOMS: atom_id res chain seq x y z
N MET A 1 -21.81 31.85 38.94
CA MET A 1 -23.15 31.97 38.33
C MET A 1 -23.41 30.71 37.51
N MET A 2 -24.47 29.98 37.89
CA MET A 2 -24.85 28.66 37.41
C MET A 2 -25.53 28.77 36.04
N ARG A 3 -25.24 27.86 35.10
CA ARG A 3 -26.22 27.51 34.06
C ARG A 3 -26.14 26.02 33.76
N ARG A 4 -27.03 25.30 34.45
CA ARG A 4 -27.32 23.87 34.28
C ARG A 4 -28.19 23.71 33.02
N ILE A 5 -27.83 22.77 32.15
CA ILE A 5 -28.74 22.28 31.11
C ILE A 5 -28.77 20.76 31.25
N ALA A 6 -29.95 20.27 31.62
CA ALA A 6 -30.30 18.85 31.72
C ALA A 6 -31.27 18.53 30.59
N PHE A 7 -30.94 17.51 29.80
CA PHE A 7 -31.80 16.80 28.85
C PHE A 7 -31.14 15.41 28.75
N GLY A 8 -31.77 14.26 28.95
CA GLY A 8 -33.17 13.87 29.01
C GLY A 8 -33.18 12.44 28.45
N LEU A 9 -33.10 11.44 29.33
CA LEU A 9 -33.16 10.02 28.98
C LEU A 9 -34.57 9.65 28.51
N LEU A 10 -34.69 8.93 27.40
CA LEU A 10 -35.89 8.19 27.02
C LEU A 10 -35.50 6.81 26.44
N PRO A 11 -35.93 5.69 27.04
CA PRO A 11 -35.85 4.37 26.44
C PRO A 11 -37.22 3.80 26.05
N VAL A 12 -37.17 2.65 25.35
CA VAL A 12 -38.18 1.56 25.20
C VAL A 12 -38.96 1.49 23.86
N MET A 13 -38.85 0.32 23.19
CA MET A 13 -39.90 -0.65 22.79
C MET A 13 -39.54 -1.34 21.44
N VAL A 14 -38.99 -2.56 21.39
CA VAL A 14 -39.57 -3.94 21.32
C VAL A 14 -40.49 -4.23 20.12
N LEU A 15 -40.14 -5.27 19.31
CA LEU A 15 -40.96 -6.29 18.60
C LEU A 15 -40.06 -6.99 17.53
N ALA A 16 -39.67 -8.27 17.62
CA ALA A 16 -40.37 -9.56 17.37
C ALA A 16 -40.41 -10.03 15.89
N GLY A 17 -39.92 -11.26 15.64
CA GLY A 17 -40.09 -12.07 14.40
C GLY A 17 -38.78 -12.57 13.79
N CYS A 18 -38.57 -13.81 13.32
CA CYS A 18 -39.40 -15.01 13.24
C CYS A 18 -38.48 -16.24 13.08
N SER A 19 -38.99 -17.40 13.51
CA SER A 19 -38.38 -18.73 13.47
C SER A 19 -38.20 -19.34 12.08
N GLY A 20 -37.18 -20.18 11.90
CA GLY A 20 -37.11 -21.19 10.84
C GLY A 20 -36.11 -22.30 11.19
N GLY A 21 -36.62 -23.50 11.47
CA GLY A 21 -35.85 -24.66 11.96
C GLY A 21 -35.10 -25.46 10.87
N PRO A 22 -34.43 -26.57 11.28
CA PRO A 22 -33.47 -27.31 10.46
C PRO A 22 -34.10 -28.50 9.72
N SER A 23 -33.55 -28.87 8.56
CA SER A 23 -33.66 -30.17 7.85
C SER A 23 -33.07 -29.97 6.44
N SER A 24 -32.41 -30.87 5.73
CA SER A 24 -31.84 -32.21 5.93
C SER A 24 -30.97 -32.51 4.70
N ALA A 25 -30.04 -33.44 4.83
CA ALA A 25 -29.17 -33.95 3.77
C ALA A 25 -29.92 -34.64 2.60
N SER A 26 -29.29 -34.66 1.42
CA SER A 26 -29.28 -35.70 0.35
C SER A 26 -28.66 -35.06 -0.90
N GLY A 27 -27.52 -35.50 -1.45
CA GLY A 27 -27.34 -36.70 -2.28
C GLY A 27 -26.95 -36.28 -3.72
N PRO A 28 -26.11 -37.05 -4.45
CA PRO A 28 -25.27 -36.54 -5.54
C PRO A 28 -25.94 -36.57 -6.93
N SER A 29 -25.48 -35.74 -7.86
CA SER A 29 -25.63 -35.97 -9.31
C SER A 29 -24.56 -35.20 -10.07
N GLY A 30 -23.81 -35.96 -10.89
CA GLY A 30 -22.76 -35.45 -11.73
C GLY A 30 -23.30 -34.62 -12.90
N SER A 31 -22.48 -33.70 -13.35
CA SER A 31 -22.48 -33.22 -14.72
C SER A 31 -21.05 -32.91 -15.11
N SER A 32 -20.59 -33.56 -16.18
CA SER A 32 -19.30 -33.37 -16.80
C SER A 32 -19.15 -31.91 -17.24
N GLY A 33 -18.43 -31.13 -16.44
CA GLY A 33 -17.97 -29.80 -16.79
C GLY A 33 -16.63 -29.91 -17.51
N VAL A 34 -16.61 -29.55 -18.78
CA VAL A 34 -15.42 -29.38 -19.61
C VAL A 34 -14.38 -28.57 -18.84
N THR A 35 -13.21 -29.17 -18.57
CA THR A 35 -12.04 -28.45 -18.09
C THR A 35 -11.58 -27.52 -19.19
N VAL A 36 -12.02 -26.26 -19.16
CA VAL A 36 -11.35 -25.19 -19.89
C VAL A 36 -10.00 -25.03 -19.21
N SER A 37 -8.96 -25.58 -19.85
CA SER A 37 -7.58 -25.34 -19.47
C SER A 37 -7.30 -23.88 -19.83
N SER A 38 -7.54 -22.99 -18.87
CA SER A 38 -7.09 -21.61 -18.92
C SER A 38 -5.57 -21.64 -18.88
N ALA A 39 -4.92 -21.43 -20.03
CA ALA A 39 -3.50 -21.14 -20.07
C ALA A 39 -3.22 -19.96 -19.10
N PRO A 40 -2.10 -19.97 -18.37
CA PRO A 40 -1.78 -18.84 -17.52
C PRO A 40 -1.58 -17.62 -18.42
N SER A 41 -2.50 -16.65 -18.33
CA SER A 41 -2.22 -15.30 -18.82
C SER A 41 -0.98 -14.83 -18.08
N SER A 42 0.13 -14.68 -18.79
CA SER A 42 1.26 -13.89 -18.31
C SER A 42 0.69 -12.51 -17.99
N ALA A 43 0.51 -12.22 -16.71
CA ALA A 43 -0.01 -10.93 -16.28
C ALA A 43 0.97 -9.88 -16.79
N ALA A 44 0.50 -8.97 -17.65
CA ALA A 44 1.33 -7.91 -18.18
C ALA A 44 1.84 -7.05 -17.02
N VAL A 45 3.15 -6.84 -16.94
CA VAL A 45 3.77 -5.94 -15.95
C VAL A 45 3.19 -4.53 -16.17
N ALA A 46 2.78 -3.87 -15.10
CA ALA A 46 2.27 -2.50 -15.15
C ALA A 46 3.28 -1.55 -15.82
N PRO A 47 2.85 -0.44 -16.46
CA PRO A 47 3.79 0.51 -17.06
C PRO A 47 4.69 1.17 -16.01
N VAL A 48 5.83 1.73 -16.44
CA VAL A 48 6.78 2.43 -15.55
C VAL A 48 6.14 3.59 -14.79
N SER A 49 5.19 4.28 -15.41
CA SER A 49 4.47 5.43 -14.86
C SER A 49 3.20 5.05 -14.09
N ALA A 50 2.97 3.77 -13.79
CA ALA A 50 1.80 3.34 -13.05
C ALA A 50 1.87 3.85 -11.60
N GLY A 51 0.96 4.77 -11.24
CA GLY A 51 0.78 5.23 -9.87
C GLY A 51 -0.01 4.24 -9.03
N VAL A 52 0.17 4.31 -7.70
CA VAL A 52 -0.57 3.49 -6.73
C VAL A 52 -1.96 4.08 -6.53
N ASN A 53 -3.00 3.24 -6.63
CA ASN A 53 -4.37 3.59 -6.28
C ASN A 53 -4.93 2.60 -5.26
N ALA A 54 -4.51 2.76 -4.01
CA ALA A 54 -4.89 1.87 -2.92
C ALA A 54 -6.31 2.17 -2.44
N VAL A 55 -7.27 1.38 -2.94
CA VAL A 55 -8.71 1.51 -2.62
C VAL A 55 -9.23 0.42 -1.68
N GLN A 56 -8.42 -0.61 -1.42
CA GLN A 56 -8.83 -1.74 -0.58
C GLN A 56 -8.28 -1.57 0.83
N ASP A 57 -9.16 -1.41 1.82
CA ASP A 57 -8.74 -1.30 3.22
C ASP A 57 -8.12 -2.60 3.72
N GLY A 58 -6.96 -2.49 4.36
CA GLY A 58 -6.24 -3.64 4.88
C GLY A 58 -4.82 -3.29 5.30
N PRO A 59 -4.18 -4.12 6.14
CA PRO A 59 -2.80 -3.93 6.53
C PRO A 59 -1.86 -4.15 5.34
N CYS A 60 -0.71 -3.47 5.35
CA CYS A 60 0.36 -3.75 4.39
C CYS A 60 1.06 -5.06 4.78
N PRO A 61 1.19 -6.06 3.89
CA PRO A 61 1.69 -7.39 4.28
C PRO A 61 3.15 -7.46 4.76
N TYR A 62 3.95 -6.44 4.46
CA TYR A 62 5.40 -6.43 4.70
C TYR A 62 5.89 -5.19 5.46
N LEU A 63 4.98 -4.32 5.91
CA LEU A 63 5.32 -3.09 6.59
C LEU A 63 4.30 -2.75 7.67
N ASP A 64 4.75 -2.75 8.92
CA ASP A 64 3.90 -2.46 10.07
C ASP A 64 3.54 -0.97 10.16
N ALA A 65 2.28 -0.69 10.52
CA ALA A 65 1.77 0.67 10.59
C ALA A 65 2.40 1.51 11.73
N GLN A 66 2.84 0.89 12.83
CA GLN A 66 3.58 1.61 13.89
C GLN A 66 4.98 1.98 13.41
N VAL A 67 5.67 1.09 12.68
CA VAL A 67 6.97 1.41 12.09
C VAL A 67 6.86 2.60 11.13
N VAL A 68 5.83 2.64 10.29
CA VAL A 68 5.53 3.81 9.44
C VAL A 68 5.27 5.05 10.28
N ALA A 69 4.48 4.93 11.35
CA ALA A 69 4.18 6.08 12.20
C ALA A 69 5.45 6.66 12.86
N ASP A 70 6.35 5.79 13.29
CA ASP A 70 7.61 6.17 13.94
C ASP A 70 8.59 6.81 12.96
N PHE A 71 8.77 6.24 11.77
CA PHE A 71 9.70 6.76 10.76
C PHE A 71 9.16 8.00 10.05
N ASN A 72 7.88 8.02 9.69
CA ASN A 72 7.26 9.16 9.03
C ASN A 72 6.97 10.31 10.01
N GLY A 73 6.77 10.00 11.29
CA GLY A 73 6.54 10.97 12.35
C GLY A 73 5.08 11.42 12.47
N GLN A 74 4.13 10.65 11.94
CA GLN A 74 2.70 10.90 12.09
C GLN A 74 1.94 9.61 12.42
N LYS A 75 0.86 9.71 13.20
CA LYS A 75 -0.02 8.56 13.47
C LYS A 75 -0.62 8.03 12.17
N VAL A 76 -0.51 6.72 11.96
CA VAL A 76 -1.29 6.00 10.93
C VAL A 76 -2.69 5.73 11.47
N LEU A 77 -3.71 6.24 10.77
CA LEU A 77 -5.12 6.05 11.11
C LEU A 77 -5.80 5.02 10.20
N ARG A 78 -5.28 4.84 8.99
CA ARG A 78 -5.80 3.91 8.00
C ARG A 78 -4.66 3.43 7.10
N THR A 79 -4.77 2.18 6.67
CA THR A 79 -3.92 1.59 5.63
C THR A 79 -4.82 1.01 4.55
N ALA A 80 -4.42 1.19 3.30
CA ALA A 80 -5.06 0.58 2.15
C ALA A 80 -4.00 -0.04 1.24
N VAL A 81 -4.41 -1.01 0.43
CA VAL A 81 -3.54 -1.72 -0.52
C VAL A 81 -4.07 -1.61 -1.96
N ASP A 82 -3.16 -1.72 -2.91
CA ASP A 82 -3.42 -1.84 -4.33
C ASP A 82 -2.88 -3.20 -4.83
N PRO A 83 -3.76 -4.18 -5.10
CA PRO A 83 -3.36 -5.53 -5.52
C PRO A 83 -3.01 -5.63 -7.01
N SER A 84 -3.03 -4.52 -7.76
CA SER A 84 -2.59 -4.53 -9.16
C SER A 84 -1.05 -4.62 -9.31
N PHE A 85 -0.33 -4.51 -8.20
CA PHE A 85 1.13 -4.67 -8.13
C PHE A 85 1.50 -5.97 -7.39
N ASP A 86 2.66 -6.52 -7.74
CA ASP A 86 3.28 -7.66 -7.06
C ASP A 86 4.74 -7.32 -6.65
N PRO A 87 5.02 -7.16 -5.34
CA PRO A 87 4.11 -7.31 -4.21
C PRO A 87 3.08 -6.16 -4.16
N VAL A 88 2.01 -6.34 -3.38
CA VAL A 88 0.93 -5.35 -3.27
C VAL A 88 1.48 -3.99 -2.84
N ALA A 89 1.06 -2.92 -3.51
CA ALA A 89 1.45 -1.56 -3.12
C ALA A 89 0.60 -1.10 -1.92
N CYS A 90 1.15 -0.23 -1.07
CA CYS A 90 0.52 0.17 0.19
C CYS A 90 0.44 1.69 0.32
N GLN A 91 -0.67 2.20 0.85
CA GLN A 91 -0.81 3.60 1.25
C GLN A 91 -1.19 3.70 2.72
N PHE A 92 -0.53 4.60 3.42
CA PHE A 92 -0.74 4.89 4.83
C PHE A 92 -1.28 6.31 4.98
N TRP A 93 -2.31 6.46 5.79
CA TRP A 93 -3.06 7.70 5.91
C TRP A 93 -2.99 8.25 7.33
N SER A 94 -2.87 9.57 7.45
CA SER A 94 -3.09 10.29 8.71
C SER A 94 -4.38 11.08 8.63
N TYR A 95 -4.43 12.29 9.17
CA TYR A 95 -5.61 13.16 9.17
C TYR A 95 -5.91 13.86 7.84
N GLY A 96 -5.00 13.82 6.86
CA GLY A 96 -5.13 14.52 5.57
C GLY A 96 -5.93 13.76 4.51
N ASP A 97 -6.29 14.48 3.44
CA ASP A 97 -7.02 13.96 2.27
C ASP A 97 -6.11 13.25 1.25
N ALA A 98 -4.80 13.20 1.53
CA ALA A 98 -3.80 12.45 0.78
C ALA A 98 -3.08 11.47 1.73
N PRO A 99 -2.52 10.36 1.20
CA PRO A 99 -1.72 9.46 2.02
C PRO A 99 -0.51 10.20 2.58
N GLN A 100 -0.20 9.96 3.87
CA GLN A 100 1.01 10.47 4.48
C GLN A 100 2.27 9.75 3.95
N LEU A 101 2.10 8.51 3.47
CA LEU A 101 3.17 7.71 2.91
C LEU A 101 2.61 6.67 1.92
N THR A 102 3.27 6.53 0.77
CA THR A 102 2.98 5.50 -0.25
C THR A 102 4.20 4.63 -0.46
N VAL A 103 3.98 3.32 -0.55
CA VAL A 103 4.99 2.30 -0.84
C VAL A 103 4.65 1.64 -2.16
N LEU A 104 5.61 1.65 -3.08
CA LEU A 104 5.53 0.96 -4.36
C LEU A 104 6.78 0.12 -4.54
N VAL A 105 6.59 -1.19 -4.70
CA VAL A 105 7.65 -2.13 -5.08
C VAL A 105 7.31 -2.69 -6.45
N ARG A 106 8.30 -2.78 -7.32
CA ARG A 106 8.13 -3.18 -8.72
C ARG A 106 9.17 -4.23 -9.09
N HIS A 107 8.71 -5.38 -9.55
CA HIS A 107 9.53 -6.31 -10.31
C HIS A 107 9.28 -6.07 -11.80
N MET A 108 10.33 -5.68 -12.51
CA MET A 108 10.26 -5.32 -13.92
C MET A 108 10.83 -6.43 -14.79
N GLY A 109 10.63 -6.35 -16.11
CA GLY A 109 11.18 -7.34 -17.04
C GLY A 109 12.68 -7.17 -17.31
N SER A 110 13.27 -6.06 -16.85
CA SER A 110 14.67 -5.72 -17.11
C SER A 110 15.20 -4.70 -16.10
N VAL A 111 16.53 -4.63 -15.99
CA VAL A 111 17.24 -3.63 -15.18
C VAL A 111 16.93 -2.21 -15.65
N ASP A 112 16.84 -2.00 -16.97
CA ASP A 112 16.58 -0.67 -17.53
C ASP A 112 15.15 -0.20 -17.22
N ASP A 113 14.18 -1.10 -17.20
CA ASP A 113 12.81 -0.77 -16.80
C ASP A 113 12.71 -0.44 -15.30
N ALA A 114 13.46 -1.14 -14.44
CA ALA A 114 13.52 -0.83 -13.00
C ALA A 114 14.13 0.56 -12.75
N ARG A 115 15.21 0.91 -13.48
CA ARG A 115 15.77 2.26 -13.47
C ARG A 115 14.80 3.31 -14.00
N ALA A 116 14.04 2.99 -15.04
CA ALA A 116 13.02 3.89 -15.58
C ALA A 116 11.89 4.17 -14.57
N VAL A 117 11.53 3.20 -13.72
CA VAL A 117 10.64 3.46 -12.57
C VAL A 117 11.29 4.44 -11.60
N VAL A 118 12.56 4.25 -11.24
CA VAL A 118 13.27 5.17 -10.34
C VAL A 118 13.32 6.59 -10.91
N ASP A 119 13.73 6.76 -12.16
CA ASP A 119 13.85 8.07 -12.82
C ASP A 119 12.50 8.78 -12.95
N HIS A 120 11.40 8.02 -13.06
CA HIS A 120 10.06 8.58 -13.08
C HIS A 120 9.69 9.25 -11.75
N TYR A 121 10.03 8.63 -10.63
CA TYR A 121 9.69 9.12 -9.29
C TYR A 121 10.73 10.04 -8.67
N ALA A 122 12.01 9.87 -9.02
CA ALA A 122 13.13 10.67 -8.56
C ALA A 122 13.97 11.15 -9.78
N PRO A 123 13.50 12.18 -10.50
CA PRO A 123 14.18 12.62 -11.71
C PRO A 123 15.58 13.18 -11.42
N ILE A 124 16.57 12.75 -12.20
CA ILE A 124 18.00 13.08 -12.05
C ILE A 124 18.25 14.60 -11.92
N GLY A 125 17.48 15.43 -12.63
CA GLY A 125 17.63 16.89 -12.60
C GLY A 125 17.08 17.60 -11.36
N SER A 126 16.32 16.90 -10.53
CA SER A 126 15.61 17.47 -9.36
C SER A 126 15.84 16.72 -8.06
N THR A 127 16.55 15.58 -8.08
CA THR A 127 16.86 14.78 -6.90
C THR A 127 18.36 14.56 -6.72
N SER A 128 18.77 14.29 -5.48
CA SER A 128 20.14 13.89 -5.16
C SER A 128 20.29 12.36 -5.27
N PRO A 129 21.51 11.85 -5.53
CA PRO A 129 21.75 10.41 -5.54
C PRO A 129 21.40 9.71 -4.22
N ALA A 130 20.94 8.47 -4.32
CA ALA A 130 20.67 7.56 -3.20
C ALA A 130 21.30 6.19 -3.49
N SER A 131 22.04 5.63 -2.53
CA SER A 131 22.79 4.38 -2.71
C SER A 131 22.71 3.45 -1.49
N SER A 132 21.66 3.59 -0.68
CA SER A 132 21.39 2.76 0.49
C SER A 132 20.13 1.90 0.23
N PRO A 133 20.07 0.67 0.76
CA PRO A 133 21.18 -0.10 1.31
C PRO A 133 22.20 -0.48 0.23
N ALA A 134 23.33 -1.08 0.62
CA ALA A 134 24.41 -1.43 -0.32
C ALA A 134 23.89 -2.28 -1.50
N GLY A 135 24.29 -1.89 -2.72
CA GLY A 135 23.86 -2.55 -3.96
C GLY A 135 22.62 -1.94 -4.61
N TRP A 136 21.95 -1.00 -3.94
CA TRP A 136 20.85 -0.21 -4.51
C TRP A 136 21.35 1.13 -5.03
N ASP A 137 20.71 1.65 -6.08
CA ASP A 137 21.04 2.93 -6.69
C ASP A 137 19.78 3.67 -7.17
N GLY A 138 19.78 5.00 -7.04
CA GLY A 138 18.66 5.84 -7.46
C GLY A 138 18.73 7.27 -6.93
N GLY A 139 17.58 7.80 -6.52
CA GLY A 139 17.44 9.22 -6.16
C GLY A 139 16.55 9.46 -4.94
N ARG A 140 16.83 10.57 -4.26
CA ARG A 140 16.04 11.09 -3.14
C ARG A 140 15.95 12.61 -3.21
N GLY A 141 14.83 13.16 -2.78
CA GLY A 141 14.68 14.61 -2.83
C GLY A 141 13.25 15.09 -2.63
N PRO A 142 13.03 16.40 -2.82
CA PRO A 142 11.69 16.96 -2.78
C PRO A 142 10.87 16.49 -3.98
N VAL A 143 9.58 16.27 -3.75
CA VAL A 143 8.55 16.12 -4.78
C VAL A 143 7.37 17.01 -4.40
N ASP A 144 6.40 17.17 -5.29
CA ASP A 144 5.20 17.92 -4.95
C ASP A 144 4.50 17.29 -3.73
N GLY A 145 4.15 18.13 -2.75
CA GLY A 145 3.53 17.69 -1.50
C GLY A 145 4.43 16.97 -0.49
N GLY A 146 5.74 16.81 -0.74
CA GLY A 146 6.65 16.23 0.25
C GLY A 146 7.99 15.76 -0.31
N ALA A 147 8.34 14.49 -0.08
CA ALA A 147 9.63 13.93 -0.46
C ALA A 147 9.54 12.50 -1.00
N VAL A 148 10.57 12.10 -1.75
CA VAL A 148 10.71 10.77 -2.34
C VAL A 148 12.04 10.13 -1.97
N TYR A 149 12.03 8.81 -1.87
CA TYR A 149 13.20 7.94 -1.96
C TYR A 149 12.88 6.82 -2.96
N ALA A 150 13.62 6.74 -4.06
CA ALA A 150 13.42 5.75 -5.10
C ALA A 150 14.76 5.11 -5.45
N VAL A 151 14.84 3.79 -5.37
CA VAL A 151 16.06 3.03 -5.66
C VAL A 151 15.72 1.75 -6.42
N SER A 152 16.69 1.24 -7.17
CA SER A 152 16.61 -0.04 -7.87
C SER A 152 17.84 -0.90 -7.64
N LYS A 153 17.65 -2.22 -7.74
CA LYS A 153 18.70 -3.23 -7.77
C LYS A 153 18.22 -4.36 -8.67
N ASP A 154 19.07 -4.77 -9.62
CA ASP A 154 18.71 -5.71 -10.67
C ASP A 154 17.42 -5.26 -11.39
N ASP A 155 16.38 -6.10 -11.44
CA ASP A 155 15.07 -5.81 -12.03
C ASP A 155 14.03 -5.32 -11.01
N ALA A 156 14.42 -5.10 -9.76
CA ALA A 156 13.56 -4.58 -8.70
C ALA A 156 13.72 -3.08 -8.50
N ALA A 157 12.60 -2.37 -8.28
CA ALA A 157 12.57 -0.98 -7.86
C ALA A 157 11.69 -0.80 -6.61
N VAL A 158 12.15 0.03 -5.68
CA VAL A 158 11.43 0.41 -4.46
C VAL A 158 11.30 1.92 -4.42
N VAL A 159 10.07 2.40 -4.32
CA VAL A 159 9.72 3.82 -4.30
C VAL A 159 8.88 4.09 -3.06
N ILE A 160 9.33 5.06 -2.27
CA ILE A 160 8.61 5.59 -1.12
C ILE A 160 8.38 7.08 -1.34
N THR A 161 7.13 7.51 -1.31
CA THR A 161 6.78 8.94 -1.24
C THR A 161 6.16 9.24 0.12
N THR A 162 6.49 10.40 0.68
CA THR A 162 5.99 10.88 1.97
C THR A 162 5.47 12.31 1.84
N ASP A 163 4.47 12.68 2.64
CA ASP A 163 3.99 14.05 2.80
C ASP A 163 4.95 14.94 3.63
N GLN A 164 6.07 14.38 4.09
CA GLN A 164 7.10 15.09 4.84
C GLN A 164 8.17 15.64 3.93
N GLU A 165 8.68 16.83 4.26
CA GLU A 165 9.77 17.46 3.48
C GLU A 165 11.10 16.69 3.59
N GLN A 166 11.28 15.88 4.64
CA GLN A 166 12.54 15.21 4.91
C GLN A 166 12.62 13.85 4.22
N SER A 167 13.31 13.78 3.08
CA SER A 167 13.46 12.53 2.31
C SER A 167 14.14 11.38 3.08
N VAL A 168 14.83 11.66 4.19
CA VAL A 168 15.39 10.61 5.07
C VAL A 168 14.29 9.75 5.70
N LYS A 169 13.06 10.28 5.86
CA LYS A 169 11.92 9.51 6.35
C LYS A 169 11.48 8.45 5.34
N ALA A 170 11.44 8.82 4.06
CA ALA A 170 11.21 7.88 2.96
C ALA A 170 12.35 6.84 2.84
N GLU A 171 13.60 7.27 3.04
CA GLU A 171 14.78 6.37 3.07
C GLU A 171 14.67 5.28 4.14
N LEU A 172 14.38 5.65 5.39
CA LEU A 172 14.23 4.69 6.49
C LEU A 172 13.14 3.66 6.22
N VAL A 173 12.03 4.08 5.62
CA VAL A 173 10.95 3.17 5.24
C VAL A 173 11.35 2.29 4.04
N ALA A 174 12.11 2.81 3.08
CA ALA A 174 12.60 2.02 1.95
C ALA A 174 13.53 0.89 2.43
N GLU A 175 14.47 1.20 3.33
CA GLU A 175 15.37 0.21 3.94
C GLU A 175 14.61 -0.86 4.72
N GLU A 176 13.54 -0.47 5.43
CA GLU A 176 12.63 -1.38 6.11
C GLU A 176 11.94 -2.35 5.15
N VAL A 177 11.37 -1.81 4.07
CA VAL A 177 10.66 -2.59 3.04
C VAL A 177 11.61 -3.56 2.35
N ILE A 178 12.78 -3.09 1.92
CA ILE A 178 13.81 -3.92 1.27
C ILE A 178 14.21 -5.07 2.20
N ARG A 179 14.44 -4.78 3.49
CA ARG A 179 14.82 -5.80 4.46
C ARG A 179 13.71 -6.82 4.71
N ASN A 180 12.46 -6.37 4.89
CA ASN A 180 11.34 -7.26 5.22
C ASN A 180 10.93 -8.16 4.04
N LEU A 181 11.13 -7.68 2.81
CA LEU A 181 10.91 -8.45 1.58
C LEU A 181 12.12 -9.29 1.16
N GLY A 182 13.29 -9.07 1.76
CA GLY A 182 14.53 -9.78 1.42
C GLY A 182 15.06 -9.45 0.02
N LEU A 183 14.91 -8.19 -0.41
CA LEU A 183 15.25 -7.73 -1.75
C LEU A 183 16.74 -7.43 -1.94
#